data_AF-A0A1H0HU20-F1
#
_entry.id   AF-A0A1H0HU20-F1
#
_cell.length_a   1.000
_cell.length_b   1.000
_cell.length_c   1.000
_cell.angle_alpha   90.00
_cell.angle_beta   90.00
_cell.angle_gamma   90.00
#
_symmetry.space_group_name_H-M   'P 1'
#
loop_
_entity.id
_entity.type
_entity.pdbx_description
1 polymer ?
#
loop_
_entity_poly.entity_id
_entity_poly.type
_entity_poly.pdbx_seq_one_letter_code
_entity_poly.pdbx_strand_id
1 'polypeptide(L)'
;MASDDLFFLRTGEETTPFVLVTLQGDGSNARGEATLVGTPEGEATGELPAGAGDLTTTLRDANEYALLNGLDLRIDLNGRQWPADLGILGNR
;
A
#
# COMPACT_ATOMS: atom_id res chain seq x y z
N MET A 1 14.70 -5.17 -14.33
CA MET A 1 14.16 -6.38 -13.67
C MET A 1 12.85 -5.92 -13.07
N ALA A 2 11.72 -6.29 -13.66
CA ALA A 2 10.42 -5.98 -13.06
C ALA A 2 10.30 -6.87 -11.82
N SER A 3 10.23 -6.26 -10.64
CA SER A 3 9.89 -6.97 -9.42
C SER A 3 8.49 -7.56 -9.62
N ASP A 4 8.35 -8.87 -9.52
CA ASP A 4 7.08 -9.63 -9.66
C ASP A 4 6.18 -9.45 -8.43
N ASP A 5 6.28 -8.30 -7.76
CA ASP A 5 5.50 -7.99 -6.56
C ASP A 5 4.04 -7.74 -7.00
N LEU A 6 3.15 -8.63 -6.54
CA LEU A 6 1.71 -8.55 -6.80
C LEU A 6 1.07 -7.62 -5.77
N PHE A 7 0.48 -6.52 -6.25
CA PHE A 7 -0.26 -5.58 -5.41
C PHE A 7 -1.76 -5.69 -5.68
N PHE A 8 -2.58 -5.44 -4.65
CA PHE A 8 -4.03 -5.55 -4.74
C PHE A 8 -4.71 -4.20 -4.58
N LEU A 9 -5.68 -3.91 -5.44
CA LEU A 9 -6.53 -2.73 -5.31
C LEU A 9 -7.42 -2.80 -4.07
N ARG A 10 -7.73 -1.62 -3.52
CA ARG A 10 -8.78 -1.46 -2.52
C ARG A 10 -10.10 -1.98 -3.07
N THR A 11 -10.68 -2.99 -2.42
CA THR A 11 -11.99 -3.52 -2.78
C THR A 11 -12.93 -3.09 -1.68
N GLY A 12 -13.75 -2.06 -1.89
CA GLY A 12 -14.54 -1.36 -0.86
C GLY A 12 -15.48 -2.20 0.03
N GLU A 13 -15.46 -3.52 -0.08
CA GLU A 13 -16.04 -4.52 0.83
C GLU A 13 -15.07 -4.91 1.98
N GLU A 14 -14.06 -4.10 2.30
CA GLU A 14 -13.12 -4.39 3.38
C GLU A 14 -13.77 -4.20 4.75
N THR A 15 -14.09 -5.31 5.43
CA THR A 15 -14.64 -5.33 6.79
C THR A 15 -13.58 -5.43 7.89
N THR A 16 -12.35 -5.79 7.52
CA THR A 16 -11.19 -5.93 8.41
C THR A 16 -10.27 -4.71 8.29
N PRO A 17 -9.46 -4.41 9.32
CA PRO A 17 -8.45 -3.36 9.23
C PRO A 17 -7.39 -3.70 8.17
N PHE A 18 -6.93 -2.71 7.42
CA PHE A 18 -5.96 -2.88 6.35
C PHE A 18 -5.05 -1.65 6.21
N VAL A 19 -3.89 -1.85 5.62
CA VAL A 19 -2.98 -0.76 5.26
C VAL A 19 -3.30 -0.31 3.84
N LEU A 20 -3.62 0.97 3.68
CA LEU A 20 -3.88 1.59 2.39
C LEU A 20 -2.67 2.41 1.95
N VAL A 21 -2.09 2.05 0.81
CA VAL A 21 -1.08 2.87 0.14
C VAL A 21 -1.74 3.64 -0.97
N THR A 22 -1.82 4.95 -0.79
CA THR A 22 -2.37 5.87 -1.77
C THR A 22 -1.26 6.36 -2.69
N LEU A 23 -1.46 6.19 -4.00
CA LEU A 23 -0.57 6.73 -5.01
C LEU A 23 -0.72 8.25 -5.08
N GLN A 24 0.41 8.94 -4.96
CA GLN A 24 0.54 10.37 -5.17
C GLN A 24 1.57 10.61 -6.30
N GLY A 25 1.42 11.67 -7.09
CA GLY A 25 2.33 11.92 -8.23
C GLY A 25 2.11 11.00 -9.44
N ASP A 26 2.78 11.29 -10.55
CA ASP A 26 2.61 10.59 -11.83
C ASP A 26 3.98 10.24 -12.43
N GLY A 27 4.05 9.08 -13.10
CA GLY A 27 5.25 8.61 -13.80
C GLY A 27 6.45 8.40 -12.87
N SER A 28 7.61 8.96 -13.24
CA SER A 28 8.88 8.80 -12.51
C SER A 28 8.94 9.51 -11.15
N ASN A 29 7.90 10.25 -10.76
CA ASN A 29 7.78 10.91 -9.45
C ASN A 29 6.63 10.32 -8.63
N ALA A 30 6.24 9.08 -8.90
CA ALA A 30 5.24 8.39 -8.10
C ALA A 30 5.71 8.28 -6.65
N ARG A 31 4.86 8.72 -5.74
CA ARG A 31 5.02 8.69 -4.29
C ARG A 31 3.93 7.82 -3.70
N GLY A 32 4.26 7.15 -2.61
CA GLY A 32 3.30 6.38 -1.84
C GLY A 32 3.02 7.10 -0.54
N GLU A 33 1.75 7.13 -0.13
CA GLU A 33 1.36 7.50 1.23
C GLU A 33 0.65 6.32 1.87
N ALA A 34 1.26 5.72 2.90
CA ALA A 34 0.64 4.65 3.65
C ALA A 34 -0.25 5.23 4.76
N THR A 35 -1.45 4.69 4.89
CA THR A 35 -2.40 5.00 5.95
C THR A 35 -3.04 3.72 6.44
N LEU A 36 -3.19 3.60 7.76
CA LEU A 36 -3.94 2.51 8.36
C LEU A 36 -5.43 2.85 8.31
N VAL A 37 -6.22 2.00 7.65
CA VAL A 37 -7.66 2.15 7.56
C VAL A 37 -8.31 1.11 8.48
N GLY A 38 -9.16 1.61 9.37
CA GLY A 38 -9.77 0.81 10.43
C GLY A 38 -8.95 0.81 11.72
N THR A 39 -9.48 0.17 12.75
CA THR A 39 -8.81 0.01 14.03
C THR A 39 -8.40 -1.46 14.16
N PRO A 40 -7.09 -1.78 14.20
CA PRO A 40 -6.65 -3.15 14.45
C PRO A 40 -7.16 -3.61 15.82
N GLU A 41 -7.68 -4.82 15.89
CA GLU A 41 -8.03 -5.47 17.17
C GLU A 41 -6.72 -5.92 17.85
N GLY A 42 -5.98 -4.96 18.42
CA GLY A 42 -4.70 -5.19 19.11
C GLY A 42 -3.79 -3.96 19.16
N GLU A 43 -2.75 -4.03 20.00
CA GLU A 43 -1.62 -3.09 19.91
C GLU A 43 -0.90 -3.32 18.59
N ALA A 44 -1.16 -2.47 17.61
CA ALA A 44 -0.43 -2.53 16.35
C ALA A 44 1.06 -2.28 16.62
N THR A 45 1.90 -3.22 16.20
CA THR A 45 3.34 -3.19 16.41
C THR A 45 4.03 -2.56 15.21
N GLY A 46 4.90 -1.59 15.47
CA GLY A 46 5.63 -0.84 14.45
C GLY A 46 5.05 0.53 14.15
N GLU A 47 5.86 1.35 13.47
CA GLU A 47 5.45 2.66 12.98
C GLU A 47 5.10 2.50 11.50
N LEU A 48 3.85 2.78 11.14
CA LEU A 48 3.50 2.92 9.74
C LEU A 48 4.24 4.16 9.20
N PRO A 49 4.90 4.08 8.04
CA PRO A 49 5.55 5.25 7.45
C PRO A 49 4.51 6.33 7.15
N ALA A 50 4.39 7.30 8.05
CA ALA A 50 3.47 8.41 7.92
C ALA A 50 4.09 9.46 7.00
N GLY A 51 3.64 9.50 5.74
CA GLY A 51 3.98 10.56 4.80
C GLY A 51 4.20 10.10 3.37
N ALA A 52 4.06 11.04 2.43
CA ALA A 52 4.31 10.83 1.02
C ALA A 52 5.82 10.65 0.75
N GLY A 53 6.25 9.40 0.55
CA GLY A 53 7.63 9.00 0.32
C GLY A 53 7.86 8.42 -1.08
N ASP A 54 9.05 7.86 -1.31
CA ASP A 54 9.29 7.02 -2.50
C ASP A 54 8.28 5.86 -2.49
N LEU A 55 7.54 5.68 -3.58
CA LEU A 55 6.46 4.70 -3.64
C LEU A 55 6.97 3.27 -3.38
N THR A 56 8.16 2.92 -3.86
CA THR A 56 8.75 1.59 -3.64
C THR A 56 9.03 1.36 -2.17
N THR A 57 9.65 2.35 -1.51
CA THR A 57 9.93 2.30 -0.07
C THR A 57 8.63 2.23 0.73
N THR A 58 7.67 3.10 0.44
CA THR A 58 6.37 3.11 1.13
C THR A 58 5.63 1.79 0.98
N LEU A 59 5.61 1.20 -0.22
CA LEU A 59 4.97 -0.10 -0.46
C LEU A 59 5.64 -1.20 0.35
N ARG A 60 6.97 -1.22 0.38
CA ARG A 60 7.73 -2.19 1.14
C ARG A 60 7.47 -2.06 2.64
N ASP A 61 7.63 -0.86 3.21
CA ASP A 61 7.40 -0.61 4.63
C ASP A 61 5.94 -0.90 5.02
N ALA A 62 4.98 -0.50 4.20
CA ALA A 62 3.56 -0.80 4.40
C ALA A 62 3.28 -2.30 4.36
N ASN A 63 3.91 -3.05 3.45
CA ASN A 63 3.81 -4.50 3.38
C ASN A 63 4.42 -5.17 4.62
N GLU A 64 5.60 -4.74 5.06
CA GLU A 64 6.24 -5.25 6.28
C GLU A 64 5.36 -5.00 7.51
N TYR A 65 4.79 -3.80 7.64
CA TYR A 65 3.84 -3.46 8.70
C TYR A 65 2.55 -4.31 8.63
N ALA A 66 1.99 -4.49 7.43
CA ALA A 66 0.79 -5.29 7.24
C ALA A 66 1.04 -6.74 7.63
N LEU A 67 2.15 -7.35 7.20
CA LEU A 67 2.55 -8.70 7.57
C LEU A 67 2.79 -8.87 9.07
N LEU A 68 3.47 -7.91 9.72
CA LEU A 68 3.73 -7.93 11.16
C LEU A 68 2.43 -7.91 11.98
N ASN A 69 1.43 -7.18 11.52
CA ASN A 69 0.15 -7.00 12.21
C ASN A 69 -0.97 -7.92 11.69
N GLY A 70 -0.68 -8.78 10.72
CA GLY A 70 -1.68 -9.66 10.10
C GLY A 70 -2.78 -8.90 9.33
N LEU A 71 -2.45 -7.73 8.80
CA LEU A 71 -3.35 -6.88 8.00
C LEU A 71 -3.15 -7.14 6.50
N ASP A 72 -4.18 -6.84 5.72
CA ASP A 72 -4.04 -6.78 4.26
C ASP A 72 -3.41 -5.45 3.82
N LEU A 73 -2.60 -5.49 2.75
CA LEU A 73 -2.09 -4.31 2.06
C LEU A 73 -2.96 -4.03 0.83
N ARG A 74 -3.43 -2.78 0.70
CA ARG A 74 -4.29 -2.31 -0.39
C ARG A 74 -3.71 -1.09 -1.05
N ILE A 75 -3.90 -0.98 -2.35
CA ILE A 75 -3.49 0.17 -3.15
C ILE A 75 -4.71 1.00 -3.53
N ASP A 76 -4.63 2.30 -3.29
CA ASP A 76 -5.51 3.30 -3.90
C ASP A 76 -4.72 4.05 -4.98
N LEU A 77 -5.16 3.95 -6.23
CA LEU A 77 -4.51 4.67 -7.33
C LEU A 77 -4.86 6.15 -7.34
N ASN A 78 -5.87 6.59 -6.59
CA ASN A 78 -6.36 7.97 -6.56
C ASN A 78 -6.63 8.55 -7.97
N GLY A 79 -7.19 7.71 -8.85
CA GLY A 79 -7.46 8.05 -10.25
C GLY A 79 -6.23 8.09 -11.17
N ARG A 80 -5.05 7.66 -10.70
CA ARG A 80 -3.78 7.64 -11.44
C ARG A 80 -3.51 6.27 -12.07
N GLN A 81 -2.52 6.20 -12.93
CA GLN A 81 -2.06 4.94 -13.51
C GLN A 81 -0.99 4.28 -12.63
N TRP A 82 -1.06 2.95 -12.51
CA TRP A 82 -0.06 2.19 -11.80
C TRP A 82 1.29 2.23 -12.53
N PRO A 83 2.42 2.52 -11.84
CA PRO A 83 3.73 2.53 -12.47
C PRO A 83 4.16 1.10 -12.82
N ALA A 84 4.35 0.82 -14.11
CA ALA A 84 4.73 -0.52 -14.60
C ALA A 84 6.09 -1.01 -14.08
N ASP A 85 6.99 -0.09 -13.68
CA ASP A 85 8.28 -0.42 -13.08
C ASP A 85 8.17 -1.04 -11.68
N LEU A 86 7.03 -0.90 -11.00
CA LEU A 86 6.86 -1.37 -9.62
C LEU A 86 6.35 -2.80 -9.49
N GLY A 87 5.77 -3.35 -10.55
CA GLY A 87 5.20 -4.71 -10.54
C GLY A 87 3.78 -4.74 -11.10
N ILE A 88 3.07 -5.83 -10.81
CA ILE A 88 1.75 -6.10 -11.39
C ILE A 88 0.68 -5.75 -10.35
N LEU A 89 -0.21 -4.83 -10.74
CA LEU A 89 -1.42 -4.55 -9.97
C LEU A 89 -2.52 -5.54 -10.38
N GLY A 90 -2.85 -6.44 -9.46
CA GLY A 90 -3.95 -7.39 -9.59
C GLY A 90 -5.26 -6.84 -9.04
N ASN A 91 -6.37 -7.21 -9.68
CA ASN A 91 -7.70 -7.12 -9.08
C ASN A 91 -8.01 -8.50 -8.50
N ARG A 92 -8.19 -8.60 -7.18
CA ARG A 92 -8.53 -9.86 -6.52
C ARG A 92 -9.95 -10.29 -6.87
#